data_AF-A0A355BDT2-F1
#
_entry.id   AF-A0A355BDT2-F1
#
_cell.length_a   1.000
_cell.length_b   1.000
_cell.length_c   1.000
_cell.angle_alpha   90.00
_cell.angle_beta   90.00
_cell.angle_gamma   90.00
#
_symmetry.space_group_name_H-M   'P 1'
#
loop_
_entity.id
_entity.type
_entity.pdbx_description
1 polymer ?
#
loop_
_entity_poly.entity_id
_entity_poly.type
_entity_poly.pdbx_seq_one_letter_code
_entity_poly.pdbx_strand_id
1 'polypeptide(L)'
;GHNVGFDVNIMGCEFHRAEINTEVAKRPVLDTCTDVTAGLLKLPGGRGGKYKFPTLSELYSYLFNQSFEEAHNATADVEATTRCFFELIKRTIFTKEELNVTEDYYQRFQEYNLKGISLIGLQHINLKSASEEIKIRQETAGLKNTKSAISDDVKTNFNKARFAHLHNHSQFSVLQSTIAINKLVSNTAKNKLPAVALTDNANMMGAFHFVSAVMNHNKTAKAKIEEALLAHEEHSETEIKPIVGCEFNICENHLDKSKKDNGYQVVFLAKNKKGYYNLAKMSSIAFIDGFYYVPRIDRSIVEKYKDDLMVLSGNLNGEIPSKILNMGENQAEEALLWWKNLFKDDFYLEVMRHQQQDEDRVNKTLIDFAQKHHIKLIATNNTYYLKKEDANAHDILLCVKEGEKQATPIGRGRGYRFGLPNNEYYYKSEDEMKKLFSDLPEAIINIQEIIDKVETYSLHREVLLPKFDIPQEFKDPKDLEDDGVRGENAYLRFLTYEGAKKRYKEITPEITERLDFELLTISNSGYPGYFLIVQDFIAEARKMDVSVGPGRGSAAGSAVAYCLGITNIDPIKYDLL
;
A
#
# COMPACT_ATOMS: atom_id res chain seq x y z
N GLY A 1 -36.72 14.98 -17.51
CA GLY A 1 -36.31 13.62 -17.11
C GLY A 1 -35.79 13.66 -15.69
N HIS A 2 -35.05 12.65 -15.24
CA HIS A 2 -34.42 12.63 -13.92
C HIS A 2 -32.92 12.37 -14.11
N ASN A 3 -32.07 13.34 -13.77
CA ASN A 3 -30.63 13.31 -14.04
C ASN A 3 -30.30 13.19 -15.55
N VAL A 4 -30.98 14.01 -16.36
CA VAL A 4 -30.95 13.98 -17.83
C VAL A 4 -29.55 14.20 -18.39
N GLY A 5 -28.71 14.98 -17.71
CA GLY A 5 -27.33 15.22 -18.12
C GLY A 5 -26.50 13.94 -18.21
N PHE A 6 -26.78 12.95 -17.34
CA PHE A 6 -26.15 11.63 -17.41
C PHE A 6 -26.63 10.85 -18.65
N ASP A 7 -27.94 10.81 -18.87
CA ASP A 7 -28.56 10.06 -19.98
C ASP A 7 -28.14 10.61 -21.34
N VAL A 8 -28.07 11.93 -21.50
CA VAL A 8 -27.66 12.59 -22.76
C VAL A 8 -26.23 12.19 -23.16
N ASN A 9 -25.31 12.09 -22.20
CA ASN A 9 -23.94 11.68 -22.48
C ASN A 9 -23.86 10.21 -22.89
N ILE A 10 -24.58 9.32 -22.20
CA ILE A 10 -24.59 7.88 -22.54
C ILE A 10 -25.22 7.66 -23.91
N MET A 11 -26.42 8.20 -24.15
CA MET A 11 -27.10 8.08 -25.43
C MET A 11 -26.32 8.75 -26.55
N GLY A 12 -25.66 9.88 -26.27
CA GLY A 12 -24.78 10.56 -27.21
C GLY A 12 -23.63 9.68 -27.68
N CYS A 13 -22.99 8.95 -26.77
CA CYS A 13 -21.96 7.96 -27.13
C CYS A 13 -22.51 6.84 -28.01
N GLU A 14 -23.70 6.31 -27.73
CA GLU A 14 -24.30 5.26 -28.56
C GLU A 14 -24.70 5.77 -29.95
N PHE A 15 -25.29 6.96 -30.03
CA PHE A 15 -25.61 7.60 -31.31
C PHE A 15 -24.35 7.89 -32.13
N HIS A 16 -23.27 8.32 -31.48
CA HIS A 16 -21.98 8.52 -32.13
C HIS A 16 -21.42 7.20 -32.70
N ARG A 17 -21.44 6.11 -31.91
CA ARG A 17 -21.00 4.78 -32.36
C ARG A 17 -21.83 4.23 -33.51
N ALA A 18 -23.13 4.53 -33.52
CA ALA A 18 -24.05 4.11 -34.56
C ALA A 18 -24.05 5.06 -35.78
N GLU A 19 -23.24 6.13 -35.77
CA GLU A 19 -23.22 7.18 -36.79
C GLU A 19 -24.60 7.84 -37.01
N ILE A 20 -25.44 7.86 -35.97
CA ILE A 20 -26.76 8.46 -35.99
C ILE A 20 -26.64 9.90 -35.50
N ASN A 21 -26.93 10.86 -36.37
CA ASN A 21 -27.08 12.25 -35.95
C ASN A 21 -28.38 12.42 -35.17
N THR A 22 -28.29 13.05 -33.98
CA THR A 22 -29.45 13.32 -33.12
C THR A 22 -29.49 14.79 -32.72
N GLU A 23 -30.68 15.38 -32.78
CA GLU A 23 -30.94 16.74 -32.28
C GLU A 23 -31.31 16.73 -30.78
N VAL A 24 -31.41 15.56 -30.15
CA VAL A 24 -31.85 15.43 -28.73
C VAL A 24 -30.91 16.18 -27.79
N ALA A 25 -29.60 16.13 -28.04
CA ALA A 25 -28.58 16.82 -27.23
C ALA A 25 -28.65 18.36 -27.36
N LYS A 26 -29.35 18.89 -28.36
CA LYS A 26 -29.50 20.33 -28.60
C LYS A 26 -30.80 20.90 -28.03
N ARG A 27 -31.70 20.05 -27.53
CA ARG A 27 -32.98 20.49 -26.97
C ARG A 27 -32.79 21.06 -25.55
N PRO A 28 -33.56 22.08 -25.15
CA PRO A 28 -33.60 22.53 -23.77
C PRO A 28 -33.91 21.36 -22.82
N VAL A 29 -33.15 21.28 -21.72
CA VAL A 29 -33.29 20.21 -20.73
C VAL A 29 -34.13 20.73 -19.57
N LEU A 30 -35.20 20.00 -19.25
CA LEU A 30 -35.95 20.17 -18.01
C LEU A 30 -35.83 18.91 -17.15
N ASP A 31 -35.21 19.07 -15.97
CA ASP A 31 -34.83 17.98 -15.07
C ASP A 31 -35.62 18.03 -13.76
N THR A 32 -35.87 16.87 -13.18
CA THR A 32 -36.47 16.68 -11.85
C THR A 32 -35.42 16.48 -10.76
N CYS A 33 -34.13 16.33 -11.11
CA CYS A 33 -33.00 16.25 -10.20
C CYS A 33 -32.28 17.62 -10.14
N THR A 34 -32.81 18.56 -9.35
CA THR A 34 -32.34 19.97 -9.32
C THR A 34 -32.23 20.50 -7.89
N ASP A 35 -31.64 21.69 -7.72
CA ASP A 35 -31.62 22.39 -6.43
C ASP A 35 -33.03 22.67 -5.90
N VAL A 36 -34.03 22.83 -6.78
CA VAL A 36 -35.44 23.01 -6.43
C VAL A 36 -36.00 21.75 -5.76
N THR A 37 -35.80 20.57 -6.36
CA THR A 37 -36.27 19.32 -5.77
C THR A 37 -35.46 18.89 -4.55
N ALA A 38 -34.16 19.22 -4.48
CA ALA A 38 -33.40 19.10 -3.24
C ALA A 38 -33.94 20.01 -2.12
N GLY A 39 -34.35 21.24 -2.45
CA GLY A 39 -34.99 22.17 -1.50
C GLY A 39 -36.37 21.72 -1.03
N LEU A 40 -37.12 21.00 -1.89
CA LEU A 40 -38.41 20.40 -1.54
C LEU A 40 -38.25 19.25 -0.53
N LEU A 41 -37.32 18.34 -0.79
CA LEU A 41 -37.15 17.12 0.03
C LEU A 41 -36.25 17.35 1.25
N LYS A 42 -35.38 18.38 1.23
CA LYS A 42 -34.47 18.76 2.32
C LYS A 42 -33.63 17.60 2.85
N LEU A 43 -33.20 16.71 1.95
CA LEU A 43 -32.42 15.53 2.33
C LEU A 43 -31.02 15.94 2.84
N PRO A 44 -30.54 15.39 3.96
CA PRO A 44 -29.23 15.72 4.49
C PRO A 44 -28.09 15.12 3.64
N GLY A 45 -26.94 15.79 3.60
CA GLY A 45 -25.71 15.26 2.97
C GLY A 45 -25.40 15.73 1.55
N GLY A 46 -25.91 16.90 1.13
CA GLY A 46 -25.47 17.54 -0.11
C GLY A 46 -24.06 18.13 0.03
N ARG A 47 -23.36 18.27 -1.11
CA ARG A 47 -22.00 18.84 -1.15
C ARG A 47 -22.03 20.34 -0.83
N GLY A 48 -21.03 20.82 -0.09
CA GLY A 48 -20.88 22.25 0.22
C GLY A 48 -21.95 22.82 1.16
N GLY A 49 -22.57 21.98 2.02
CA GLY A 49 -23.60 22.42 2.97
C GLY A 49 -25.02 22.54 2.38
N LYS A 50 -25.21 22.19 1.10
CA LYS A 50 -26.52 22.14 0.44
C LYS A 50 -27.30 20.86 0.80
N TYR A 51 -28.59 20.83 0.44
CA TYR A 51 -29.39 19.61 0.48
C TYR A 51 -28.95 18.61 -0.61
N LYS A 52 -29.08 17.31 -0.32
CA LYS A 52 -28.77 16.22 -1.26
C LYS A 52 -29.80 16.23 -2.40
N PHE A 53 -29.34 16.08 -3.65
CA PHE A 53 -30.24 15.81 -4.77
C PHE A 53 -30.97 14.48 -4.57
N PRO A 54 -32.31 14.45 -4.73
CA PRO A 54 -33.05 13.23 -4.47
C PRO A 54 -32.83 12.21 -5.58
N THR A 55 -32.78 10.93 -5.21
CA THR A 55 -32.93 9.84 -6.18
C THR A 55 -34.36 9.81 -6.72
N LEU A 56 -34.58 9.12 -7.84
CA LEU A 56 -35.91 8.96 -8.42
C LEU A 56 -36.88 8.33 -7.40
N SER A 57 -36.44 7.31 -6.66
CA SER A 57 -37.24 6.66 -5.62
C SER A 57 -37.54 7.59 -4.44
N GLU A 58 -36.58 8.41 -4.00
CA GLU A 58 -36.80 9.40 -2.94
C GLU A 58 -37.82 10.46 -3.38
N LEU A 59 -37.69 10.97 -4.60
CA LEU A 59 -38.63 11.94 -5.18
C LEU A 59 -40.03 11.33 -5.36
N TYR A 60 -40.11 10.12 -5.89
CA TYR A 60 -41.38 9.40 -6.09
C TYR A 60 -42.10 9.15 -4.75
N SER A 61 -41.36 8.69 -3.74
CA SER A 61 -41.89 8.49 -2.40
C SER A 61 -42.42 9.78 -1.79
N TYR A 62 -41.68 10.88 -1.94
CA TYR A 62 -42.13 12.19 -1.46
C TYR A 62 -43.41 12.68 -2.15
N LEU A 63 -43.52 12.50 -3.47
CA LEU A 63 -44.66 12.99 -4.24
C LEU A 63 -45.93 12.17 -4.02
N PHE A 64 -45.82 10.84 -3.91
CA PHE A 64 -46.97 9.92 -3.92
C PHE A 64 -47.19 9.15 -2.62
N ASN A 65 -46.30 9.27 -1.64
CA ASN A 65 -46.30 8.48 -0.41
C ASN A 65 -46.34 6.95 -0.70
N GLN A 66 -45.63 6.54 -1.75
CA GLN A 66 -45.57 5.16 -2.26
C GLN A 66 -44.14 4.85 -2.68
N SER A 67 -43.72 3.59 -2.57
CA SER A 67 -42.55 3.08 -3.28
C SER A 67 -42.97 2.49 -4.63
N PHE A 68 -42.06 2.43 -5.60
CA PHE A 68 -42.24 1.61 -6.80
C PHE A 68 -41.25 0.44 -6.72
N GLU A 69 -41.78 -0.79 -6.83
CA GLU A 69 -41.05 -2.02 -6.46
C GLU A 69 -39.94 -2.41 -7.47
N GLU A 70 -39.98 -1.87 -8.68
CA GLU A 70 -39.05 -2.20 -9.77
C GLU A 70 -38.02 -1.09 -10.06
N ALA A 71 -37.49 -0.43 -9.02
CA ALA A 71 -36.37 0.50 -9.21
C ALA A 71 -35.21 -0.19 -9.95
N HIS A 72 -34.64 0.50 -10.95
CA HIS A 72 -33.61 -0.04 -11.87
C HIS A 72 -34.14 -0.99 -12.95
N ASN A 73 -35.46 -1.05 -13.18
CA ASN A 73 -36.03 -1.53 -14.43
C ASN A 73 -36.26 -0.34 -15.37
N ALA A 74 -35.68 -0.36 -16.57
CA ALA A 74 -35.77 0.75 -17.51
C ALA A 74 -37.22 1.24 -17.78
N THR A 75 -38.17 0.30 -17.91
CA THR A 75 -39.57 0.65 -18.16
C THR A 75 -40.26 1.23 -16.93
N ALA A 76 -39.94 0.73 -15.73
CA ALA A 76 -40.48 1.25 -14.48
C ALA A 76 -39.89 2.62 -14.14
N ASP A 77 -38.59 2.82 -14.40
CA ASP A 77 -37.91 4.10 -14.17
C ASP A 77 -38.43 5.19 -15.12
N VAL A 78 -38.72 4.85 -16.39
CA VAL A 78 -39.36 5.77 -17.35
C VAL A 78 -40.74 6.19 -16.85
N GLU A 79 -41.54 5.23 -16.38
CA GLU A 79 -42.89 5.50 -15.91
C GLU A 79 -42.90 6.34 -14.61
N ALA A 80 -42.04 5.97 -13.65
CA ALA A 80 -41.85 6.70 -12.41
C ALA A 80 -41.33 8.13 -12.67
N THR A 81 -40.36 8.30 -13.58
CA THR A 81 -39.83 9.62 -13.97
C THR A 81 -40.91 10.48 -14.61
N THR A 82 -41.70 9.91 -15.52
CA THR A 82 -42.80 10.59 -16.18
C THR A 82 -43.85 11.05 -15.18
N ARG A 83 -44.22 10.16 -14.25
CA ARG A 83 -45.20 10.45 -13.20
C ARG A 83 -44.72 11.56 -12.27
N CYS A 84 -43.47 11.49 -11.80
CA CYS A 84 -42.87 12.54 -10.97
C CYS A 84 -42.83 13.89 -11.69
N PHE A 85 -42.42 13.90 -12.95
CA PHE A 85 -42.34 15.12 -13.76
C PHE A 85 -43.70 15.82 -13.88
N PHE A 86 -44.76 15.09 -14.23
CA PHE A 86 -46.10 15.67 -14.34
C PHE A 86 -46.68 16.10 -13.00
N GLU A 87 -46.38 15.41 -11.91
CA GLU A 87 -46.83 15.81 -10.58
C GLU A 87 -46.13 17.11 -10.13
N LEU A 88 -44.86 17.30 -10.47
CA LEU A 88 -44.15 18.57 -10.23
C LEU A 88 -44.75 19.72 -11.05
N ILE A 89 -45.18 19.48 -12.29
CA ILE A 89 -45.95 20.45 -13.09
C ILE A 89 -47.28 20.79 -12.40
N LYS A 90 -48.03 19.77 -11.96
CA LYS A 90 -49.32 19.96 -11.28
C LYS A 90 -49.18 20.80 -10.00
N ARG A 91 -48.08 20.64 -9.27
CA ARG A 91 -47.72 21.42 -8.06
C ARG A 91 -47.04 22.76 -8.34
N THR A 92 -47.03 23.21 -9.61
CA THR A 92 -46.44 24.49 -10.03
C THR A 92 -44.98 24.66 -9.60
N ILE A 93 -44.20 23.57 -9.59
CA ILE A 93 -42.78 23.62 -9.20
C ILE A 93 -41.90 24.16 -10.33
N PHE A 94 -42.24 23.84 -11.59
CA PHE A 94 -41.63 24.44 -12.76
C PHE A 94 -42.34 25.74 -13.13
N THR A 95 -41.57 26.73 -13.56
CA THR A 95 -42.07 28.02 -14.06
C THR A 95 -42.65 27.91 -15.47
N LYS A 96 -43.47 28.88 -15.86
CA LYS A 96 -44.09 28.91 -17.20
C LYS A 96 -43.06 29.12 -18.30
N GLU A 97 -41.98 29.85 -17.98
CA GLU A 97 -40.84 30.07 -18.86
C GLU A 97 -40.07 28.75 -19.10
N GLU A 98 -39.85 27.95 -18.04
CA GLU A 98 -39.22 26.63 -18.15
C GLU A 98 -40.07 25.63 -18.95
N LEU A 99 -41.40 25.71 -18.82
CA LEU A 99 -42.34 24.86 -19.55
C LEU A 99 -42.66 25.37 -20.96
N ASN A 100 -42.38 26.64 -21.24
CA ASN A 100 -42.75 27.33 -22.48
C ASN A 100 -44.27 27.23 -22.79
N VAL A 101 -45.11 27.60 -21.81
CA VAL A 101 -46.58 27.47 -21.86
C VAL A 101 -47.30 28.80 -21.56
N THR A 102 -48.60 28.86 -21.86
CA THR A 102 -49.47 30.02 -21.59
C THR A 102 -49.89 30.13 -20.13
N GLU A 103 -50.33 31.31 -19.66
CA GLU A 103 -50.71 31.58 -18.26
C GLU A 103 -51.80 30.63 -17.72
N ASP A 104 -52.73 30.23 -18.57
CA ASP A 104 -53.86 29.36 -18.23
C ASP A 104 -53.48 27.87 -18.15
N TYR A 105 -52.23 27.51 -18.49
CA TYR A 105 -51.79 26.12 -18.59
C TYR A 105 -51.92 25.35 -17.29
N TYR A 106 -51.47 25.91 -16.16
CA TYR A 106 -51.52 25.21 -14.87
C TYR A 106 -52.95 24.91 -14.45
N GLN A 107 -53.86 25.88 -14.65
CA GLN A 107 -55.27 25.70 -14.33
C GLN A 107 -55.87 24.55 -15.15
N ARG A 108 -55.68 24.56 -16.47
CA ARG A 108 -56.15 23.47 -17.35
C ARG A 108 -55.51 22.13 -16.99
N PHE A 109 -54.21 22.12 -16.68
CA PHE A 109 -53.48 20.89 -16.33
C PHE A 109 -53.97 20.30 -15.00
N GLN A 110 -54.27 21.14 -14.01
CA GLN A 110 -54.82 20.70 -12.72
C GLN A 110 -56.27 20.20 -12.86
N GLU A 111 -57.10 20.88 -13.65
CA GLU A 111 -58.48 20.48 -13.96
C GLU A 111 -58.53 19.13 -14.70
N TYR A 112 -57.59 18.89 -15.63
CA TYR A 112 -57.50 17.61 -16.33
C TYR A 112 -57.02 16.47 -15.42
N ASN A 113 -56.15 16.77 -14.45
CA ASN A 113 -55.51 15.78 -13.58
C ASN A 113 -56.04 15.79 -12.14
N LEU A 114 -57.34 16.04 -11.93
CA LEU A 114 -57.96 16.12 -10.60
C LEU A 114 -57.68 14.91 -9.70
N LYS A 115 -57.72 13.70 -10.28
CA LYS A 115 -57.48 12.43 -9.55
C LYS A 115 -56.00 12.11 -9.29
N GLY A 116 -55.08 13.01 -9.64
CA GLY A 116 -53.63 12.77 -9.59
C GLY A 116 -53.08 12.25 -10.91
N ILE A 117 -51.75 12.14 -11.00
CA ILE A 117 -51.09 11.59 -12.18
C ILE A 117 -51.10 10.06 -12.08
N SER A 118 -51.78 9.39 -13.02
CA SER A 118 -51.82 7.93 -13.14
C SER A 118 -50.59 7.38 -13.87
N LEU A 119 -50.27 6.12 -13.57
CA LEU A 119 -49.35 5.32 -14.38
C LEU A 119 -50.01 5.02 -15.75
N ILE A 120 -49.20 4.89 -16.79
CA ILE A 120 -49.66 4.56 -18.16
C ILE A 120 -49.77 3.04 -18.39
N GLY A 121 -49.31 2.22 -17.42
CA GLY A 121 -49.45 0.77 -17.39
C GLY A 121 -48.49 0.06 -18.33
N LEU A 122 -47.21 0.50 -18.38
CA LEU A 122 -46.20 -0.19 -19.19
C LEU A 122 -45.99 -1.61 -18.67
N GLN A 123 -45.96 -2.59 -19.58
CA GLN A 123 -45.59 -3.95 -19.21
C GLN A 123 -44.07 -4.01 -18.96
N HIS A 124 -43.68 -4.23 -17.71
CA HIS A 124 -42.28 -4.30 -17.35
C HIS A 124 -41.67 -5.64 -17.75
N ILE A 125 -40.66 -5.60 -18.62
CA ILE A 125 -39.93 -6.79 -19.05
C ILE A 125 -38.67 -6.90 -18.18
N ASN A 126 -38.57 -7.97 -17.39
CA ASN A 126 -37.36 -8.25 -16.63
C ASN A 126 -36.31 -8.88 -17.55
N LEU A 127 -35.31 -8.07 -17.94
CA LEU A 127 -34.22 -8.50 -18.81
C LEU A 127 -33.03 -9.12 -18.05
N LYS A 128 -33.11 -9.31 -16.74
CA LYS A 128 -31.99 -9.89 -15.97
C LYS A 128 -31.66 -11.29 -16.45
N SER A 129 -32.66 -12.16 -16.60
CA SER A 129 -32.49 -13.53 -17.10
C SER A 129 -31.94 -13.55 -18.52
N ALA A 130 -32.50 -12.73 -19.43
CA ALA A 130 -32.02 -12.63 -20.81
C ALA A 130 -30.58 -12.10 -20.90
N SER A 131 -30.20 -11.14 -20.04
CA SER A 131 -28.84 -10.61 -19.96
C SER A 131 -27.87 -11.66 -19.41
N GLU A 132 -28.30 -12.44 -18.44
CA GLU A 132 -27.55 -13.55 -17.85
C GLU A 132 -27.35 -14.69 -18.87
N GLU A 133 -28.36 -15.01 -19.67
CA GLU A 133 -28.24 -15.94 -20.80
C GLU A 133 -27.27 -15.44 -21.88
N ILE A 134 -27.31 -14.15 -22.23
CA ILE A 134 -26.35 -13.55 -23.18
C ILE A 134 -24.94 -13.62 -22.60
N LYS A 135 -24.78 -13.31 -21.30
CA LYS A 135 -23.50 -13.39 -20.60
C LYS A 135 -22.94 -14.82 -20.61
N ILE A 136 -23.75 -15.82 -20.27
CA ILE A 136 -23.39 -17.24 -20.35
C ILE A 136 -23.01 -17.61 -21.79
N ARG A 137 -23.78 -17.16 -22.79
CA ARG A 137 -23.52 -17.46 -24.21
C ARG A 137 -22.22 -16.81 -24.70
N GLN A 138 -21.93 -15.58 -24.27
CA GLN A 138 -20.68 -14.87 -24.56
C GLN A 138 -19.48 -15.48 -23.84
N GLU A 139 -19.63 -15.90 -22.58
CA GLU A 139 -18.62 -16.66 -21.84
C GLU A 139 -18.32 -17.98 -22.54
N THR A 140 -19.36 -18.71 -22.98
CA THR A 140 -19.23 -19.97 -23.72
C THR A 140 -18.58 -19.79 -25.10
N ALA A 141 -18.85 -18.67 -25.78
CA ALA A 141 -18.24 -18.32 -27.06
C ALA A 141 -16.79 -17.83 -26.91
N GLY A 142 -16.49 -17.05 -25.87
CA GLY A 142 -15.14 -16.59 -25.52
C GLY A 142 -14.22 -17.73 -25.07
N LEU A 143 -14.76 -18.70 -24.33
CA LEU A 143 -14.06 -19.93 -23.92
C LEU A 143 -13.59 -20.80 -25.10
N LYS A 144 -14.20 -20.66 -26.29
CA LYS A 144 -13.75 -21.38 -27.50
C LYS A 144 -12.56 -20.71 -28.20
N ASN A 145 -12.29 -19.43 -27.97
CA ASN A 145 -11.22 -18.70 -28.67
C ASN A 145 -9.93 -18.51 -27.86
N THR A 146 -9.89 -18.81 -26.56
CA THR A 146 -8.69 -18.60 -25.72
C THR A 146 -8.06 -19.86 -25.14
N LYS A 147 -8.62 -21.06 -25.32
CA LYS A 147 -7.90 -22.29 -25.00
C LYS A 147 -6.94 -22.66 -26.13
N SER A 148 -5.85 -21.91 -26.26
CA SER A 148 -4.63 -22.51 -26.80
C SER A 148 -4.32 -23.71 -25.91
N ALA A 149 -4.23 -24.91 -26.48
CA ALA A 149 -3.95 -26.10 -25.70
C ALA A 149 -2.60 -25.89 -24.98
N ILE A 150 -2.61 -25.85 -23.64
CA ILE A 150 -1.38 -25.76 -22.84
C ILE A 150 -0.49 -26.93 -23.26
N SER A 151 0.70 -26.63 -23.77
CA SER A 151 1.64 -27.65 -24.23
C SER A 151 2.08 -28.55 -23.07
N ASP A 152 2.47 -29.78 -23.38
CA ASP A 152 2.88 -30.73 -22.35
C ASP A 152 4.18 -30.30 -21.64
N ASP A 153 5.02 -29.52 -22.33
CA ASP A 153 6.21 -28.88 -21.73
C ASP A 153 5.81 -27.87 -20.64
N VAL A 154 4.80 -27.03 -20.91
CA VAL A 154 4.31 -26.04 -19.93
C VAL A 154 3.69 -26.74 -18.73
N LYS A 155 2.91 -27.82 -18.92
CA LYS A 155 2.37 -28.62 -17.80
C LYS A 155 3.48 -29.24 -16.96
N THR A 156 4.50 -29.78 -17.61
CA THR A 156 5.66 -30.39 -16.93
C THR A 156 6.42 -29.36 -16.11
N ASN A 157 6.66 -28.18 -16.69
CA ASN A 157 7.31 -27.07 -16.01
C ASN A 157 6.46 -26.55 -14.84
N PHE A 158 5.15 -26.43 -15.02
CA PHE A 158 4.22 -25.99 -13.99
C PHE A 158 4.20 -26.91 -12.77
N ASN A 159 4.19 -28.23 -12.99
CA ASN A 159 4.23 -29.21 -11.91
C ASN A 159 5.52 -29.11 -11.09
N LYS A 160 6.65 -28.83 -11.75
CA LYS A 160 7.97 -28.65 -11.12
C LYS A 160 8.18 -27.25 -10.53
N ALA A 161 7.46 -26.23 -11.01
CA ALA A 161 7.62 -24.85 -10.60
C ALA A 161 7.39 -24.69 -9.09
N ARG A 162 8.18 -23.86 -8.44
CA ARG A 162 8.00 -23.53 -7.02
C ARG A 162 7.33 -22.17 -6.90
N PHE A 163 6.44 -22.03 -5.92
CA PHE A 163 5.74 -20.77 -5.68
C PHE A 163 6.43 -19.97 -4.56
N ALA A 164 6.44 -18.65 -4.69
CA ALA A 164 6.84 -17.73 -3.63
C ALA A 164 5.89 -16.55 -3.59
N HIS A 165 5.48 -16.13 -2.40
CA HIS A 165 4.64 -14.94 -2.28
C HIS A 165 5.49 -13.68 -2.46
N LEU A 166 5.15 -12.87 -3.47
CA LEU A 166 5.86 -11.64 -3.83
C LEU A 166 5.17 -10.35 -3.38
N HIS A 167 3.94 -10.44 -2.86
CA HIS A 167 3.14 -9.31 -2.38
C HIS A 167 2.51 -9.67 -1.04
N ASN A 168 3.19 -9.30 0.05
CA ASN A 168 2.77 -9.60 1.42
C ASN A 168 3.02 -8.41 2.33
N HIS A 169 2.10 -8.22 3.26
CA HIS A 169 2.16 -7.18 4.28
C HIS A 169 2.46 -7.80 5.64
N SER A 170 3.37 -7.21 6.39
CA SER A 170 3.63 -7.55 7.78
C SER A 170 2.94 -6.58 8.74
N GLN A 171 3.10 -6.80 10.04
CA GLN A 171 2.70 -5.88 11.11
C GLN A 171 3.22 -4.44 10.93
N PHE A 172 4.23 -4.22 10.08
CA PHE A 172 4.74 -2.88 9.75
C PHE A 172 3.93 -2.17 8.66
N SER A 173 3.02 -2.85 7.97
CA SER A 173 1.83 -2.22 7.38
C SER A 173 0.84 -1.91 8.51
N VAL A 174 1.16 -0.85 9.25
CA VAL A 174 0.54 -0.50 10.52
C VAL A 174 -0.98 -0.40 10.40
N LEU A 175 -1.70 -1.13 11.27
CA LEU A 175 -3.15 -1.23 11.30
C LEU A 175 -3.79 -1.75 9.99
N GLN A 176 -3.02 -2.47 9.16
CA GLN A 176 -3.49 -3.08 7.92
C GLN A 176 -3.12 -4.55 7.77
N SER A 177 -2.11 -5.05 8.46
CA SER A 177 -1.78 -6.48 8.48
C SER A 177 -1.54 -6.98 9.89
N THR A 178 -1.87 -8.25 10.11
CA THR A 178 -1.67 -8.96 11.39
C THR A 178 -0.44 -9.89 11.35
N ILE A 179 0.28 -9.95 10.22
CA ILE A 179 1.38 -10.91 10.04
C ILE A 179 2.65 -10.43 10.75
N ALA A 180 3.00 -11.07 11.86
CA ALA A 180 4.32 -10.85 12.47
C ALA A 180 5.45 -11.41 11.59
N ILE A 181 6.59 -10.69 11.49
CA ILE A 181 7.73 -11.09 10.64
C ILE A 181 8.20 -12.52 10.92
N ASN A 182 8.40 -12.88 12.19
CA ASN A 182 8.84 -14.23 12.55
C ASN A 182 7.82 -15.31 12.13
N LYS A 183 6.53 -14.97 12.13
CA LYS A 183 5.47 -15.85 11.68
C LYS A 183 5.40 -15.95 10.15
N LEU A 184 5.67 -14.88 9.42
CA LEU A 184 5.83 -14.90 7.95
C LEU A 184 6.97 -15.88 7.55
N VAL A 185 8.15 -15.72 8.16
CA VAL A 185 9.32 -16.56 7.87
C VAL A 185 9.06 -18.02 8.24
N SER A 186 8.57 -18.29 9.46
CA SER A 186 8.27 -19.67 9.86
C SER A 186 7.16 -20.32 9.04
N ASN A 187 6.14 -19.58 8.60
CA ASN A 187 5.10 -20.12 7.73
C ASN A 187 5.63 -20.39 6.31
N THR A 188 6.54 -19.55 5.80
CA THR A 188 7.26 -19.78 4.54
C THR A 188 8.07 -21.07 4.60
N ALA A 189 8.85 -21.26 5.68
CA ALA A 189 9.64 -22.46 5.92
C ALA A 189 8.75 -23.71 6.02
N LYS A 190 7.65 -23.62 6.78
CA LYS A 190 6.68 -24.72 6.94
C LYS A 190 6.08 -25.17 5.60
N ASN A 191 5.79 -24.23 4.71
CA ASN A 191 5.28 -24.50 3.37
C ASN A 191 6.40 -24.82 2.35
N LYS A 192 7.66 -24.87 2.79
CA LYS A 192 8.86 -25.16 1.97
C LYS A 192 9.02 -24.23 0.77
N LEU A 193 8.53 -23.00 0.86
CA LEU A 193 8.65 -22.05 -0.25
C LEU A 193 10.10 -21.55 -0.36
N PRO A 194 10.65 -21.43 -1.58
CA PRO A 194 12.06 -21.06 -1.79
C PRO A 194 12.37 -19.58 -1.49
N ALA A 195 11.35 -18.73 -1.45
CA ALA A 195 11.50 -17.30 -1.22
C ALA A 195 10.21 -16.71 -0.62
N VAL A 196 10.33 -15.51 -0.06
CA VAL A 196 9.20 -14.69 0.35
C VAL A 196 9.57 -13.22 0.25
N ALA A 197 8.64 -12.38 -0.19
CA ALA A 197 8.82 -10.94 -0.22
C ALA A 197 8.13 -10.25 0.95
N LEU A 198 8.77 -9.19 1.46
CA LEU A 198 8.16 -8.21 2.35
C LEU A 198 7.87 -6.93 1.56
N THR A 199 6.61 -6.56 1.40
CA THR A 199 6.17 -5.41 0.59
C THR A 199 5.23 -4.51 1.38
N ASP A 200 5.69 -4.04 2.54
CA ASP A 200 4.88 -3.19 3.42
C ASP A 200 4.53 -1.84 2.78
N ASN A 201 3.43 -1.24 3.26
CA ASN A 201 2.85 -0.03 2.69
C ASN A 201 3.75 1.19 2.91
N ALA A 202 4.40 1.61 1.82
CA ALA A 202 5.25 2.79 1.67
C ALA A 202 6.39 2.95 2.67
N ASN A 203 6.71 1.91 3.46
CA ASN A 203 7.69 1.96 4.53
C ASN A 203 8.66 0.77 4.52
N MET A 204 9.85 1.00 5.08
CA MET A 204 10.91 0.00 5.20
C MET A 204 11.18 -0.40 6.66
N MET A 205 10.24 -0.16 7.58
CA MET A 205 10.45 -0.34 9.03
C MET A 205 10.79 -1.80 9.39
N GLY A 206 10.13 -2.75 8.73
CA GLY A 206 10.33 -4.18 8.95
C GLY A 206 11.55 -4.78 8.26
N ALA A 207 12.22 -4.06 7.35
CA ALA A 207 13.21 -4.64 6.44
C ALA A 207 14.40 -5.30 7.17
N PHE A 208 14.98 -4.61 8.16
CA PHE A 208 16.09 -5.17 8.96
C PHE A 208 15.66 -6.43 9.71
N HIS A 209 14.53 -6.37 10.42
CA HIS A 209 14.00 -7.50 11.18
C HIS A 209 13.69 -8.69 10.27
N PHE A 210 13.14 -8.44 9.09
CA PHE A 210 12.81 -9.47 8.10
C PHE A 210 14.05 -10.17 7.55
N VAL A 211 15.03 -9.40 7.06
CA VAL A 211 16.29 -9.97 6.57
C VAL A 211 17.00 -10.75 7.69
N SER A 212 17.08 -10.18 8.89
CA SER A 212 17.70 -10.85 10.05
C SER A 212 16.99 -12.16 10.40
N ALA A 213 15.65 -12.17 10.43
CA ALA A 213 14.87 -13.37 10.72
C ALA A 213 15.08 -14.48 9.68
N VAL A 214 15.10 -14.14 8.38
CA VAL A 214 15.37 -15.10 7.31
C VAL A 214 16.80 -15.64 7.40
N MET A 215 17.79 -14.77 7.67
CA MET A 215 19.18 -15.21 7.81
C MET A 215 19.38 -16.15 9.01
N ASN A 216 18.71 -15.90 10.13
CA ASN A 216 18.72 -16.79 11.30
C ASN A 216 18.08 -18.15 11.00
N HIS A 217 16.96 -18.16 10.27
CA HIS A 217 16.35 -19.40 9.77
C HIS A 217 17.32 -20.16 8.87
N ASN A 218 17.89 -19.49 7.86
CA ASN A 218 18.81 -20.11 6.91
C ASN A 218 20.07 -20.67 7.57
N LYS A 219 20.62 -20.01 8.61
CA LYS A 219 21.74 -20.55 9.39
C LYS A 219 21.40 -21.91 9.99
N THR A 220 20.19 -22.03 10.55
CA THR A 220 19.71 -23.29 11.16
C THR A 220 19.40 -24.33 10.09
N ALA A 221 18.75 -23.93 9.00
CA ALA A 221 18.43 -24.82 7.88
C ALA A 221 19.70 -25.39 7.24
N LYS A 222 20.70 -24.56 6.97
CA LYS A 222 22.00 -24.98 6.41
C LYS A 222 22.68 -26.03 7.27
N ALA A 223 22.78 -25.80 8.58
CA ALA A 223 23.41 -26.76 9.50
C ALA A 223 22.72 -28.14 9.44
N LYS A 224 21.39 -28.17 9.41
CA LYS A 224 20.62 -29.41 9.30
C LYS A 224 20.73 -30.08 7.93
N ILE A 225 20.78 -29.28 6.85
CA ILE A 225 21.00 -29.77 5.48
C ILE A 225 22.37 -30.44 5.40
N GLU A 226 23.41 -29.78 5.89
CA GLU A 226 24.77 -30.31 5.94
C GLU A 226 24.86 -31.59 6.78
N GLU A 227 24.23 -31.63 7.96
CA GLU A 227 24.17 -32.81 8.82
C GLU A 227 23.48 -34.00 8.12
N ALA A 228 22.32 -33.77 7.50
CA ALA A 228 21.59 -34.82 6.77
C ALA A 228 22.36 -35.31 5.54
N LEU A 229 23.01 -34.41 4.79
CA LEU A 229 23.85 -34.76 3.65
C LEU A 229 25.05 -35.62 4.08
N LEU A 230 25.68 -35.31 5.22
CA LEU A 230 26.76 -36.10 5.80
C LEU A 230 26.28 -37.47 6.29
N ALA A 231 25.03 -37.56 6.78
CA ALA A 231 24.39 -38.80 7.20
C ALA A 231 23.80 -39.62 6.03
N HIS A 232 23.86 -39.12 4.79
CA HIS A 232 23.16 -39.67 3.62
C HIS A 232 21.65 -39.84 3.83
N GLU A 233 21.04 -38.94 4.61
CA GLU A 233 19.61 -38.90 4.89
C GLU A 233 18.90 -37.88 4.00
N GLU A 234 17.63 -38.12 3.69
CA GLU A 234 16.80 -37.11 3.05
C GLU A 234 16.49 -35.97 4.03
N HIS A 235 16.70 -34.72 3.60
CA HIS A 235 16.27 -33.56 4.36
C HIS A 235 15.04 -32.92 3.73
N SER A 236 14.19 -32.35 4.59
CA SER A 236 13.03 -31.56 4.17
C SER A 236 13.19 -30.06 4.43
N GLU A 237 14.35 -29.66 4.96
CA GLU A 237 14.70 -28.27 5.25
C GLU A 237 14.88 -27.48 3.97
N THR A 238 14.52 -26.20 4.01
CA THR A 238 14.55 -25.30 2.86
C THR A 238 15.10 -23.95 3.29
N GLU A 239 16.14 -23.50 2.58
CA GLU A 239 16.59 -22.11 2.67
C GLU A 239 15.60 -21.19 1.98
N ILE A 240 15.42 -20.00 2.56
CA ILE A 240 14.49 -19.00 2.05
C ILE A 240 15.30 -17.84 1.52
N LYS A 241 15.08 -17.44 0.26
CA LYS A 241 15.60 -16.19 -0.27
C LYS A 241 14.75 -15.01 0.24
N PRO A 242 15.30 -14.06 1.01
CA PRO A 242 14.58 -12.87 1.43
C PRO A 242 14.49 -11.88 0.27
N ILE A 243 13.28 -11.46 -0.10
CA ILE A 243 13.06 -10.40 -1.10
C ILE A 243 12.53 -9.16 -0.38
N VAL A 244 13.31 -8.09 -0.36
CA VAL A 244 12.87 -6.83 0.26
C VAL A 244 12.20 -5.97 -0.79
N GLY A 245 10.98 -5.53 -0.50
CA GLY A 245 10.19 -4.67 -1.37
C GLY A 245 9.39 -3.62 -0.60
N CYS A 246 8.53 -2.91 -1.32
CA CYS A 246 7.63 -1.90 -0.77
C CYS A 246 6.47 -1.64 -1.73
N GLU A 247 5.25 -1.49 -1.21
CA GLU A 247 4.10 -1.02 -1.99
C GLU A 247 3.98 0.50 -1.85
N PHE A 248 4.24 1.26 -2.92
CA PHE A 248 4.17 2.72 -2.92
C PHE A 248 2.87 3.23 -3.52
N ASN A 249 2.43 4.39 -3.05
CA ASN A 249 1.35 5.15 -3.68
C ASN A 249 1.94 6.12 -4.73
N ILE A 250 1.66 5.90 -6.00
CA ILE A 250 2.16 6.69 -7.14
C ILE A 250 1.09 7.70 -7.56
N CYS A 251 1.30 8.96 -7.23
CA CYS A 251 0.41 10.07 -7.54
C CYS A 251 0.92 10.90 -8.73
N GLU A 252 0.12 11.85 -9.21
CA GLU A 252 0.52 12.73 -10.31
C GLU A 252 1.65 13.69 -9.90
N ASN A 253 1.52 14.27 -8.71
CA ASN A 253 2.52 15.16 -8.11
C ASN A 253 2.49 15.03 -6.59
N HIS A 254 3.58 14.53 -6.01
CA HIS A 254 3.66 14.27 -4.56
C HIS A 254 3.63 15.54 -3.70
N LEU A 255 4.03 16.68 -4.26
CA LEU A 255 4.04 17.98 -3.59
C LEU A 255 2.68 18.68 -3.63
N ASP A 256 1.79 18.31 -4.54
CA ASP A 256 0.47 18.90 -4.64
C ASP A 256 -0.46 18.34 -3.54
N LYS A 257 -0.99 19.26 -2.72
CA LYS A 257 -1.95 19.00 -1.64
C LYS A 257 -3.25 19.81 -1.83
N SER A 258 -3.42 20.47 -2.98
CA SER A 258 -4.61 21.26 -3.31
C SER A 258 -5.81 20.38 -3.67
N LYS A 259 -5.55 19.18 -4.20
CA LYS A 259 -6.55 18.15 -4.51
C LYS A 259 -6.20 16.84 -3.83
N LYS A 260 -7.22 16.04 -3.52
CA LYS A 260 -7.02 14.68 -3.02
C LYS A 260 -6.62 13.76 -4.15
N ASP A 261 -5.35 13.39 -4.16
CA ASP A 261 -4.78 12.35 -5.01
C ASP A 261 -4.01 11.39 -4.11
N ASN A 262 -4.61 10.24 -3.77
CA ASN A 262 -3.91 9.24 -2.96
C ASN A 262 -2.94 8.39 -3.79
N GLY A 263 -2.90 8.56 -5.12
CA GLY A 263 -2.09 7.75 -6.01
C GLY A 263 -2.58 6.31 -6.19
N TYR A 264 -1.83 5.56 -6.98
CA TYR A 264 -2.03 4.15 -7.29
C TYR A 264 -1.03 3.27 -6.54
N GLN A 265 -1.46 2.10 -6.06
CA GLN A 265 -0.61 1.18 -5.31
C GLN A 265 0.25 0.32 -6.25
N VAL A 266 1.57 0.50 -6.21
CA VAL A 266 2.52 -0.20 -7.09
C VAL A 266 3.60 -0.85 -6.25
N VAL A 267 3.90 -2.12 -6.53
CA VAL A 267 4.85 -2.92 -5.75
C VAL A 267 6.24 -2.87 -6.38
N PHE A 268 7.24 -2.58 -5.57
CA PHE A 268 8.65 -2.58 -5.97
C PHE A 268 9.41 -3.64 -5.19
N LEU A 269 10.30 -4.37 -5.84
CA LEU A 269 11.16 -5.38 -5.25
C LEU A 269 12.63 -5.02 -5.53
N ALA A 270 13.48 -5.05 -4.50
CA ALA A 270 14.91 -4.80 -4.64
C ALA A 270 15.64 -6.05 -5.14
N LYS A 271 16.39 -5.91 -6.25
CA LYS A 271 17.26 -6.98 -6.75
C LYS A 271 18.48 -7.21 -5.86
N ASN A 272 18.98 -6.17 -5.20
CA ASN A 272 20.19 -6.21 -4.39
C ASN A 272 20.19 -5.09 -3.33
N LYS A 273 21.29 -4.94 -2.59
CA LYS A 273 21.43 -3.92 -1.54
C LYS A 273 21.31 -2.47 -2.04
N LYS A 274 21.72 -2.18 -3.29
CA LYS A 274 21.55 -0.85 -3.91
C LYS A 274 20.07 -0.56 -4.17
N GLY A 275 19.34 -1.55 -4.70
CA GLY A 275 17.89 -1.48 -4.86
C GLY A 275 17.18 -1.19 -3.53
N TYR A 276 17.60 -1.86 -2.44
CA TYR A 276 17.09 -1.56 -1.10
C TYR A 276 17.30 -0.09 -0.69
N TYR A 277 18.47 0.49 -0.97
CA TYR A 277 18.71 1.91 -0.69
C TYR A 277 17.81 2.82 -1.52
N ASN A 278 17.53 2.48 -2.78
CA ASN A 278 16.57 3.20 -3.61
C ASN A 278 15.17 3.16 -3.00
N LEU A 279 14.69 1.99 -2.56
CA LEU A 279 13.41 1.86 -1.84
C LEU A 279 13.39 2.70 -0.57
N ALA A 280 14.45 2.66 0.23
CA ALA A 280 14.55 3.44 1.46
C ALA A 280 14.51 4.95 1.21
N LYS A 281 15.14 5.43 0.12
CA LYS A 281 15.06 6.84 -0.29
C LYS A 281 13.67 7.23 -0.77
N MET A 282 13.04 6.42 -1.61
CA MET A 282 11.66 6.67 -2.06
C MET A 282 10.68 6.72 -0.87
N SER A 283 10.79 5.78 0.07
CA SER A 283 10.01 5.78 1.31
C SER A 283 10.25 7.02 2.16
N SER A 284 11.50 7.45 2.31
CA SER A 284 11.83 8.68 3.06
C SER A 284 11.16 9.91 2.42
N ILE A 285 11.26 10.06 1.10
CA ILE A 285 10.63 11.17 0.36
C ILE A 285 9.11 11.11 0.48
N ALA A 286 8.52 9.91 0.40
CA ALA A 286 7.08 9.72 0.52
C ALA A 286 6.52 10.23 1.85
N PHE A 287 7.29 10.09 2.95
CA PHE A 287 6.90 10.56 4.28
C PHE A 287 7.28 12.02 4.55
N ILE A 288 8.44 12.48 4.09
CA ILE A 288 8.94 13.83 4.39
C ILE A 288 8.25 14.88 3.51
N ASP A 289 8.23 14.65 2.20
CA ASP A 289 7.77 15.63 1.21
C ASP A 289 6.36 15.27 0.70
N GLY A 290 6.13 13.98 0.40
CA GLY A 290 4.95 13.49 -0.29
C GLY A 290 3.72 13.20 0.58
N PHE A 291 3.86 13.27 1.90
CA PHE A 291 2.79 12.86 2.81
C PHE A 291 1.60 13.83 2.74
N TYR A 292 0.43 13.25 2.46
CA TYR A 292 -0.85 13.95 2.54
C TYR A 292 -1.84 13.14 3.40
N TYR A 293 -2.74 12.35 2.79
CA TYR A 293 -3.51 11.33 3.53
C TYR A 293 -2.76 10.01 3.66
N VAL A 294 -1.91 9.74 2.68
CA VAL A 294 -1.00 8.59 2.63
C VAL A 294 0.38 9.12 2.21
N PRO A 295 1.48 8.41 2.52
CA PRO A 295 2.78 8.68 1.92
C PRO A 295 2.74 8.37 0.42
N ARG A 296 3.13 9.36 -0.40
CA ARG A 296 3.05 9.28 -1.87
C ARG A 296 4.37 9.66 -2.52
N ILE A 297 4.65 9.07 -3.67
CA ILE A 297 5.70 9.52 -4.59
C ILE A 297 5.06 9.78 -5.96
N ASP A 298 5.79 10.42 -6.87
CA ASP A 298 5.38 10.57 -8.26
C ASP A 298 6.36 9.89 -9.21
N ARG A 299 6.03 9.93 -10.51
CA ARG A 299 6.84 9.33 -11.56
C ARG A 299 8.26 9.88 -11.63
N SER A 300 8.50 11.14 -11.27
CA SER A 300 9.84 11.73 -11.30
C SER A 300 10.75 11.11 -10.24
N ILE A 301 10.19 10.80 -9.06
CA ILE A 301 10.91 10.08 -8.01
C ILE A 301 11.20 8.65 -8.45
N VAL A 302 10.21 7.98 -9.07
CA VAL A 302 10.39 6.61 -9.60
C VAL A 302 11.51 6.59 -10.62
N GLU A 303 11.51 7.49 -11.60
CA GLU A 303 12.56 7.59 -12.63
C GLU A 303 13.95 7.81 -12.03
N LYS A 304 14.05 8.62 -10.98
CA LYS A 304 15.31 8.91 -10.28
C LYS A 304 15.88 7.71 -9.53
N TYR A 305 15.03 6.85 -8.97
CA TYR A 305 15.42 5.73 -8.11
C TYR A 305 15.07 4.35 -8.69
N LYS A 306 14.86 4.25 -10.01
CA LYS A 306 14.41 3.02 -10.70
C LYS A 306 15.44 1.88 -10.74
N ASP A 307 16.72 2.20 -10.63
CA ASP A 307 17.78 1.22 -10.87
C ASP A 307 17.81 0.15 -9.77
N ASP A 308 18.26 -1.06 -10.10
CA ASP A 308 18.31 -2.20 -9.18
C ASP A 308 16.94 -2.66 -8.62
N LEU A 309 15.82 -2.26 -9.25
CA LEU A 309 14.46 -2.64 -8.84
C LEU A 309 13.74 -3.48 -9.90
N MET A 310 12.76 -4.26 -9.44
CA MET A 310 11.69 -4.86 -10.24
C MET A 310 10.35 -4.29 -9.78
N VAL A 311 9.37 -4.26 -10.69
CA VAL A 311 8.06 -3.63 -10.44
C VAL A 311 6.93 -4.57 -10.84
N LEU A 312 5.93 -4.68 -9.97
CA LEU A 312 4.68 -5.39 -10.22
C LEU A 312 3.57 -4.36 -10.44
N SER A 313 2.63 -4.65 -11.36
CA SER A 313 1.55 -3.72 -11.71
C SER A 313 0.59 -3.37 -10.57
N GLY A 314 0.62 -4.11 -9.47
CA GLY A 314 -0.18 -3.86 -8.27
C GLY A 314 -1.52 -4.58 -8.28
N ASN A 315 -2.26 -4.38 -7.18
CA ASN A 315 -3.61 -4.88 -6.97
C ASN A 315 -4.67 -4.06 -7.74
N LEU A 316 -5.95 -4.22 -7.44
CA LEU A 316 -7.04 -3.46 -8.07
C LEU A 316 -6.89 -1.92 -7.93
N ASN A 317 -6.11 -1.45 -6.95
CA ASN A 317 -5.75 -0.04 -6.77
C ASN A 317 -4.43 0.35 -7.45
N GLY A 318 -3.75 -0.58 -8.14
CA GLY A 318 -2.62 -0.30 -9.00
C GLY A 318 -3.03 0.49 -10.24
N GLU A 319 -2.06 1.15 -10.88
CA GLU A 319 -2.36 2.14 -11.92
C GLU A 319 -3.08 1.51 -13.11
N ILE A 320 -2.58 0.37 -13.58
CA ILE A 320 -3.13 -0.31 -14.75
C ILE A 320 -4.48 -0.96 -14.41
N PRO A 321 -4.62 -1.80 -13.36
CA PRO A 321 -5.92 -2.34 -12.93
C PRO A 321 -6.99 -1.27 -12.70
N SER A 322 -6.65 -0.19 -11.99
CA SER A 322 -7.61 0.87 -11.68
C SER A 322 -8.06 1.62 -12.93
N LYS A 323 -7.16 1.87 -13.90
CA LYS A 323 -7.52 2.49 -15.18
C LYS A 323 -8.41 1.59 -16.03
N ILE A 324 -8.19 0.27 -16.04
CA ILE A 324 -9.08 -0.69 -16.72
C ILE A 324 -10.51 -0.59 -16.18
N LEU A 325 -10.66 -0.48 -14.86
CA LEU A 325 -11.98 -0.42 -14.22
C LEU A 325 -12.68 0.93 -14.36
N ASN A 326 -11.92 2.03 -14.28
CA ASN A 326 -12.50 3.37 -14.05
C ASN A 326 -12.36 4.34 -15.22
N MET A 327 -11.48 4.08 -16.20
CA MET A 327 -11.17 5.03 -17.29
C MET A 327 -11.33 4.40 -18.67
N GLY A 328 -10.78 3.20 -18.88
CA GLY A 328 -10.79 2.49 -20.16
C GLY A 328 -9.45 1.83 -20.48
N GLU A 329 -9.48 0.89 -21.43
CA GLU A 329 -8.32 0.09 -21.84
C GLU A 329 -7.20 0.94 -22.45
N ASN A 330 -7.53 1.97 -23.24
CA ASN A 330 -6.52 2.84 -23.88
C ASN A 330 -5.64 3.54 -22.83
N GLN A 331 -6.23 4.16 -21.81
CA GLN A 331 -5.48 4.85 -20.74
C GLN A 331 -4.69 3.86 -19.88
N ALA A 332 -5.21 2.65 -19.68
CA ALA A 332 -4.49 1.59 -19.00
C ALA A 332 -3.28 1.11 -19.80
N GLU A 333 -3.43 0.97 -21.12
CA GLU A 333 -2.36 0.58 -22.04
C GLU A 333 -1.26 1.65 -22.10
N GLU A 334 -1.61 2.93 -22.12
CA GLU A 334 -0.64 4.03 -22.03
C GLU A 334 0.19 3.96 -20.73
N ALA A 335 -0.46 3.72 -19.60
CA ALA A 335 0.22 3.54 -18.31
C ALA A 335 1.15 2.31 -18.33
N LEU A 336 0.66 1.19 -18.87
CA LEU A 336 1.42 -0.05 -19.02
C LEU A 336 2.68 0.15 -19.86
N LEU A 337 2.57 0.86 -20.99
CA LEU A 337 3.71 1.14 -21.85
C LEU A 337 4.72 2.06 -21.17
N TRP A 338 4.28 3.00 -20.32
CA TRP A 338 5.20 3.82 -19.53
C TRP A 338 6.03 2.94 -18.57
N TRP A 339 5.38 2.08 -17.78
CA TRP A 339 6.07 1.17 -16.85
C TRP A 339 7.00 0.20 -17.59
N LYS A 340 6.52 -0.42 -18.68
CA LYS A 340 7.30 -1.34 -19.52
C LYS A 340 8.53 -0.64 -20.12
N ASN A 341 8.38 0.58 -20.63
CA ASN A 341 9.52 1.30 -21.22
C ASN A 341 10.57 1.68 -20.17
N LEU A 342 10.13 1.99 -18.94
CA LEU A 342 11.01 2.41 -17.85
C LEU A 342 11.78 1.24 -17.23
N PHE A 343 11.11 0.11 -16.98
CA PHE A 343 11.68 -1.05 -16.26
C PHE A 343 12.01 -2.24 -17.18
N LYS A 344 11.56 -2.24 -18.43
CA LYS A 344 11.85 -3.28 -19.43
C LYS A 344 11.49 -4.67 -18.89
N ASP A 345 12.44 -5.60 -18.89
CA ASP A 345 12.27 -6.98 -18.42
C ASP A 345 12.07 -7.10 -16.89
N ASP A 346 12.23 -6.00 -16.16
CA ASP A 346 11.98 -5.93 -14.72
C ASP A 346 10.57 -5.42 -14.38
N PHE A 347 9.69 -5.30 -15.38
CA PHE A 347 8.26 -5.02 -15.19
C PHE A 347 7.43 -6.28 -15.39
N TYR A 348 6.54 -6.55 -14.43
CA TYR A 348 5.67 -7.73 -14.42
C TYR A 348 4.21 -7.33 -14.21
N LEU A 349 3.31 -7.98 -14.94
CA LEU A 349 1.87 -7.84 -14.73
C LEU A 349 1.41 -8.81 -13.65
N GLU A 350 0.82 -8.25 -12.61
CA GLU A 350 0.41 -8.96 -11.41
C GLU A 350 -1.05 -9.43 -11.55
N VAL A 351 -1.28 -10.73 -11.36
CA VAL A 351 -2.61 -11.35 -11.44
C VAL A 351 -2.99 -11.92 -10.08
N MET A 352 -4.17 -11.54 -9.61
CA MET A 352 -4.75 -11.96 -8.33
C MET A 352 -6.12 -12.59 -8.55
N ARG A 353 -6.48 -13.59 -7.72
CA ARG A 353 -7.75 -14.31 -7.83
C ARG A 353 -8.34 -14.58 -6.44
N HIS A 354 -8.98 -13.57 -5.89
CA HIS A 354 -9.74 -13.58 -4.64
C HIS A 354 -11.22 -13.87 -4.87
N GLN A 355 -11.62 -14.38 -6.04
CA GLN A 355 -13.03 -14.65 -6.41
C GLN A 355 -13.88 -13.37 -6.49
N GLN A 356 -13.35 -12.33 -7.14
CA GLN A 356 -14.01 -11.05 -7.32
C GLN A 356 -14.24 -10.74 -8.80
N GLN A 357 -15.42 -10.21 -9.12
CA GLN A 357 -15.81 -9.94 -10.50
C GLN A 357 -14.97 -8.85 -11.17
N ASP A 358 -14.52 -7.87 -10.38
CA ASP A 358 -13.62 -6.81 -10.84
C ASP A 358 -12.23 -7.37 -11.16
N GLU A 359 -11.70 -8.30 -10.37
CA GLU A 359 -10.48 -9.04 -10.70
C GLU A 359 -10.65 -9.86 -11.98
N ASP A 360 -11.74 -10.60 -12.16
CA ASP A 360 -11.96 -11.38 -13.39
C ASP A 360 -11.93 -10.49 -14.64
N ARG A 361 -12.54 -9.30 -14.56
CA ARG A 361 -12.54 -8.30 -15.64
C ARG A 361 -11.15 -7.73 -15.89
N VAL A 362 -10.43 -7.35 -14.84
CA VAL A 362 -9.07 -6.81 -14.93
C VAL A 362 -8.12 -7.87 -15.48
N ASN A 363 -8.14 -9.07 -14.92
CA ASN A 363 -7.27 -10.18 -15.28
C ASN A 363 -7.37 -10.55 -16.75
N LYS A 364 -8.58 -10.57 -17.33
CA LYS A 364 -8.76 -10.77 -18.76
C LYS A 364 -7.95 -9.76 -19.58
N THR A 365 -8.07 -8.48 -19.24
CA THR A 365 -7.37 -7.39 -19.92
C THR A 365 -5.85 -7.45 -19.68
N LEU A 366 -5.41 -7.77 -18.46
CA LEU A 366 -4.00 -7.92 -18.13
C LEU A 366 -3.36 -9.08 -18.92
N ILE A 367 -4.06 -10.20 -19.10
CA ILE A 367 -3.60 -11.33 -19.91
C ILE A 367 -3.49 -10.92 -21.38
N ASP A 368 -4.49 -10.21 -21.93
CA ASP A 368 -4.46 -9.70 -23.30
C ASP A 368 -3.29 -8.72 -23.51
N PHE A 369 -3.06 -7.82 -22.55
CA PHE A 369 -1.93 -6.90 -22.57
C PHE A 369 -0.58 -7.60 -22.45
N ALA A 370 -0.47 -8.61 -21.58
CA ALA A 370 0.74 -9.42 -21.45
C ALA A 370 1.13 -10.08 -22.77
N GLN A 371 0.15 -10.65 -23.48
CA GLN A 371 0.36 -11.26 -24.79
C GLN A 371 0.72 -10.23 -25.86
N LYS A 372 -0.07 -9.15 -25.95
CA LYS A 372 0.13 -8.06 -26.94
C LYS A 372 1.48 -7.39 -26.80
N HIS A 373 1.94 -7.18 -25.57
CA HIS A 373 3.15 -6.44 -25.26
C HIS A 373 4.32 -7.30 -24.80
N HIS A 374 4.20 -8.62 -24.82
CA HIS A 374 5.25 -9.54 -24.37
C HIS A 374 5.75 -9.20 -22.95
N ILE A 375 4.83 -8.93 -22.02
CA ILE A 375 5.14 -8.70 -20.60
C ILE A 375 4.83 -9.98 -19.83
N LYS A 376 5.71 -10.37 -18.90
CA LYS A 376 5.51 -11.58 -18.10
C LYS A 376 4.43 -11.35 -17.04
N LEU A 377 3.55 -12.34 -16.92
CA LEU A 377 2.55 -12.41 -15.86
C LEU A 377 3.16 -13.08 -14.63
N ILE A 378 2.75 -12.65 -13.45
CA ILE A 378 3.05 -13.32 -12.19
C ILE A 378 1.80 -13.45 -11.33
N ALA A 379 1.69 -14.55 -10.58
CA ALA A 379 0.62 -14.78 -9.63
C ALA A 379 1.00 -14.26 -8.25
N THR A 380 0.11 -13.51 -7.62
CA THR A 380 0.24 -13.09 -6.21
C THR A 380 -1.11 -13.24 -5.49
N ASN A 381 -1.12 -13.02 -4.18
CA ASN A 381 -2.33 -13.12 -3.36
C ASN A 381 -2.49 -11.97 -2.34
N ASN A 382 -1.72 -10.88 -2.49
CA ASN A 382 -1.76 -9.68 -1.65
C ASN A 382 -2.15 -9.93 -0.18
N THR A 383 -1.23 -10.54 0.58
CA THR A 383 -1.59 -11.18 1.86
C THR A 383 -1.51 -10.22 3.05
N TYR A 384 -2.53 -10.24 3.92
CA TYR A 384 -2.62 -9.40 5.13
C TYR A 384 -2.72 -10.19 6.45
N TYR A 385 -2.93 -11.49 6.36
CA TYR A 385 -3.02 -12.40 7.50
C TYR A 385 -2.55 -13.81 7.11
N LEU A 386 -2.20 -14.65 8.07
CA LEU A 386 -1.54 -15.93 7.77
C LEU A 386 -2.53 -17.02 7.37
N LYS A 387 -3.60 -17.21 8.14
CA LYS A 387 -4.59 -18.25 7.90
C LYS A 387 -5.94 -17.66 7.55
N LYS A 388 -6.74 -18.39 6.79
CA LYS A 388 -8.08 -17.94 6.40
C LYS A 388 -8.96 -17.62 7.62
N GLU A 389 -8.79 -18.32 8.73
CA GLU A 389 -9.54 -18.09 9.98
C GLU A 389 -9.17 -16.76 10.66
N ASP A 390 -7.99 -16.20 10.38
CA ASP A 390 -7.52 -14.92 10.94
C ASP A 390 -8.21 -13.70 10.30
N ALA A 391 -9.04 -13.91 9.26
CA ALA A 391 -9.75 -12.85 8.55
C ALA A 391 -10.60 -11.97 9.49
N ASN A 392 -11.22 -12.56 10.51
CA ASN A 392 -12.01 -11.80 11.49
C ASN A 392 -11.13 -10.88 12.36
N ALA A 393 -9.96 -11.36 12.80
CA ALA A 393 -9.02 -10.54 13.57
C ALA A 393 -8.47 -9.39 12.73
N HIS A 394 -8.20 -9.65 11.45
CA HIS A 394 -7.81 -8.63 10.49
C HIS A 394 -8.93 -7.59 10.23
N ASP A 395 -10.18 -8.02 10.08
CA ASP A 395 -11.32 -7.11 9.93
C ASP A 395 -11.49 -6.17 11.13
N ILE A 396 -11.29 -6.67 12.35
CA ILE A 396 -11.26 -5.85 13.58
C ILE A 396 -10.12 -4.83 13.53
N LEU A 397 -8.93 -5.22 13.05
CA LEU A 397 -7.79 -4.30 12.90
C LEU A 397 -8.13 -3.13 11.97
N LEU A 398 -8.78 -3.40 10.83
CA LEU A 398 -9.24 -2.36 9.91
C LEU A 398 -10.28 -1.43 10.56
N CYS A 399 -11.18 -1.97 11.37
CA CYS A 399 -12.14 -1.17 12.13
C CYS A 399 -11.44 -0.22 13.11
N VAL A 400 -10.40 -0.69 13.80
CA VAL A 400 -9.57 0.14 14.70
C VAL A 400 -8.88 1.27 13.93
N LYS A 401 -8.35 0.98 12.74
CA LYS A 401 -7.70 1.98 11.88
C LYS A 401 -8.64 3.13 11.52
N GLU A 402 -9.87 2.79 11.10
CA GLU A 402 -10.83 3.78 10.59
C GLU A 402 -11.70 4.40 11.70
N GLY A 403 -11.58 3.91 12.94
CA GLY A 403 -12.45 4.35 14.05
C GLY A 403 -13.91 3.89 13.89
N GLU A 404 -14.12 2.78 13.19
CA GLU A 404 -15.44 2.24 12.84
C GLU A 404 -15.81 1.02 13.69
N LYS A 405 -17.12 0.70 13.76
CA LYS A 405 -17.60 -0.52 14.43
C LYS A 405 -17.61 -1.67 13.43
N GLN A 406 -17.24 -2.88 13.88
CA GLN A 406 -17.33 -4.07 13.03
C GLN A 406 -18.77 -4.33 12.52
N ALA A 407 -19.77 -3.97 13.32
CA ALA A 407 -21.19 -4.05 12.96
C ALA A 407 -21.61 -3.08 11.84
N THR A 408 -20.83 -2.02 11.56
CA THR A 408 -21.04 -1.18 10.37
C THR A 408 -20.81 -2.04 9.12
N PRO A 409 -21.72 -2.05 8.13
CA PRO A 409 -21.57 -2.90 6.95
C PRO A 409 -20.36 -2.48 6.09
N ILE A 410 -19.67 -3.47 5.50
CA ILE A 410 -18.60 -3.24 4.54
C ILE A 410 -19.20 -2.65 3.25
N GLY A 411 -18.61 -1.59 2.72
CA GLY A 411 -19.05 -0.97 1.48
C GLY A 411 -18.35 0.35 1.19
N ARG A 412 -18.93 1.15 0.30
CA ARG A 412 -18.39 2.47 -0.09
C ARG A 412 -19.42 3.56 0.19
N GLY A 413 -18.97 4.68 0.73
CA GLY A 413 -19.82 5.86 0.98
C GLY A 413 -20.38 5.90 2.41
N ARG A 414 -21.33 6.81 2.63
CA ARG A 414 -21.86 7.12 3.97
C ARG A 414 -22.64 5.93 4.54
N GLY A 415 -22.36 5.57 5.79
CA GLY A 415 -23.01 4.44 6.47
C GLY A 415 -22.35 3.09 6.24
N TYR A 416 -21.27 3.05 5.45
CA TYR A 416 -20.43 1.88 5.23
C TYR A 416 -19.04 2.13 5.77
N ARG A 417 -18.35 1.05 6.16
CA ARG A 417 -16.94 1.08 6.54
C ARG A 417 -16.07 0.39 5.49
N PHE A 418 -14.77 0.65 5.56
CA PHE A 418 -13.79 -0.14 4.83
C PHE A 418 -13.69 -1.56 5.42
N GLY A 419 -13.46 -2.52 4.54
CA GLY A 419 -13.25 -3.93 4.83
C GLY A 419 -12.91 -4.66 3.54
N LEU A 420 -12.23 -5.80 3.65
CA LEU A 420 -11.96 -6.63 2.48
C LEU A 420 -13.26 -7.28 1.99
N PRO A 421 -13.47 -7.47 0.68
CA PRO A 421 -14.73 -8.01 0.14
C PRO A 421 -15.03 -9.45 0.58
N ASN A 422 -13.99 -10.22 0.92
CA ASN A 422 -14.08 -11.60 1.39
C ASN A 422 -12.79 -12.00 2.15
N ASN A 423 -12.67 -13.30 2.47
CA ASN A 423 -11.63 -13.83 3.36
C ASN A 423 -10.41 -14.44 2.61
N GLU A 424 -10.21 -14.16 1.32
CA GLU A 424 -9.20 -14.83 0.48
C GLU A 424 -7.77 -14.26 0.57
N TYR A 425 -7.53 -13.26 1.42
CA TYR A 425 -6.27 -12.52 1.52
C TYR A 425 -5.27 -13.10 2.56
N TYR A 426 -5.31 -14.42 2.74
CA TYR A 426 -4.40 -15.15 3.62
C TYR A 426 -3.15 -15.66 2.89
N TYR A 427 -2.16 -16.13 3.64
CA TYR A 427 -0.97 -16.76 3.11
C TYR A 427 -1.25 -18.19 2.59
N LYS A 428 -1.74 -18.29 1.35
CA LYS A 428 -2.04 -19.56 0.67
C LYS A 428 -0.81 -20.45 0.52
N SER A 429 -1.00 -21.76 0.55
CA SER A 429 0.03 -22.76 0.23
C SER A 429 0.37 -22.79 -1.27
N GLU A 430 1.49 -23.44 -1.63
CA GLU A 430 1.87 -23.65 -3.04
C GLU A 430 0.77 -24.41 -3.80
N ASP A 431 0.18 -25.45 -3.21
CA ASP A 431 -0.85 -26.27 -3.84
C ASP A 431 -2.13 -25.47 -4.11
N GLU A 432 -2.54 -24.61 -3.18
CA GLU A 432 -3.69 -23.71 -3.36
C GLU A 432 -3.44 -22.73 -4.51
N MET A 433 -2.24 -22.12 -4.56
CA MET A 433 -1.88 -21.18 -5.62
C MET A 433 -1.76 -21.87 -6.99
N LYS A 434 -1.14 -23.05 -7.06
CA LYS A 434 -1.08 -23.84 -8.30
C LYS A 434 -2.47 -24.25 -8.77
N LYS A 435 -3.34 -24.69 -7.87
CA LYS A 435 -4.73 -25.02 -8.24
C LYS A 435 -5.45 -23.81 -8.82
N LEU A 436 -5.29 -22.65 -8.18
CA LEU A 436 -5.93 -21.39 -8.56
C LEU A 436 -5.47 -20.85 -9.93
N PHE A 437 -4.24 -21.17 -10.35
CA PHE A 437 -3.62 -20.70 -11.59
C PHE A 437 -3.35 -21.84 -12.60
N SER A 438 -4.05 -22.97 -12.47
CA SER A 438 -3.86 -24.14 -13.34
C SER A 438 -4.16 -23.89 -14.82
N ASP A 439 -5.01 -22.90 -15.12
CA ASP A 439 -5.32 -22.39 -16.46
C ASP A 439 -4.34 -21.31 -16.96
N LEU A 440 -3.51 -20.75 -16.07
CA LEU A 440 -2.52 -19.71 -16.38
C LEU A 440 -1.15 -20.07 -15.75
N PRO A 441 -0.56 -21.22 -16.16
CA PRO A 441 0.63 -21.78 -15.53
C PRO A 441 1.87 -20.86 -15.58
N GLU A 442 1.99 -20.03 -16.62
CA GLU A 442 3.08 -19.07 -16.77
C GLU A 442 3.18 -18.08 -15.61
N ALA A 443 2.05 -17.73 -14.98
CA ALA A 443 2.02 -16.80 -13.85
C ALA A 443 2.73 -17.38 -12.61
N ILE A 444 2.77 -18.70 -12.47
CA ILE A 444 3.54 -19.39 -11.42
C ILE A 444 4.97 -19.62 -11.87
N ILE A 445 5.18 -20.06 -13.11
CA ILE A 445 6.51 -20.38 -13.66
C ILE A 445 7.44 -19.15 -13.64
N ASN A 446 6.93 -17.97 -14.02
CA ASN A 446 7.72 -16.74 -14.11
C ASN A 446 8.21 -16.22 -12.75
N ILE A 447 7.65 -16.68 -11.62
CA ILE A 447 8.11 -16.27 -10.28
C ILE A 447 9.57 -16.67 -10.04
N GLN A 448 10.01 -17.80 -10.60
CA GLN A 448 11.39 -18.26 -10.45
C GLN A 448 12.40 -17.24 -10.97
N GLU A 449 12.09 -16.54 -12.05
CA GLU A 449 12.96 -15.49 -12.59
C GLU A 449 13.15 -14.33 -11.62
N ILE A 450 12.08 -13.90 -10.93
CA ILE A 450 12.18 -12.85 -9.91
C ILE A 450 13.08 -13.32 -8.77
N ILE A 451 12.94 -14.58 -8.34
CA ILE A 451 13.80 -15.18 -7.31
C ILE A 451 15.26 -15.19 -7.78
N ASP A 452 15.52 -15.57 -9.04
CA ASP A 452 16.86 -15.70 -9.59
C ASP A 452 17.57 -14.35 -9.75
N LYS A 453 16.81 -13.29 -10.06
CA LYS A 453 17.32 -11.90 -10.15
C LYS A 453 17.70 -11.29 -8.80
N VAL A 454 17.27 -11.87 -7.68
CA VAL A 454 17.53 -11.34 -6.32
C VAL A 454 18.83 -11.91 -5.75
N GLU A 455 19.71 -11.00 -5.34
CA GLU A 455 20.90 -11.24 -4.52
C GLU A 455 20.53 -11.19 -3.02
N THR A 456 21.00 -12.17 -2.25
CA THR A 456 20.86 -12.16 -0.79
C THR A 456 21.91 -11.24 -0.15
N TYR A 457 21.49 -10.31 0.70
CA TYR A 457 22.39 -9.37 1.39
C TYR A 457 22.04 -9.20 2.87
N SER A 458 23.02 -8.76 3.67
CA SER A 458 22.84 -8.38 5.07
C SER A 458 22.60 -6.88 5.23
N LEU A 459 21.65 -6.55 6.12
CA LEU A 459 21.38 -5.20 6.60
C LEU A 459 22.05 -4.89 7.94
N HIS A 460 22.76 -5.86 8.53
CA HIS A 460 23.64 -5.57 9.67
C HIS A 460 24.72 -4.58 9.24
N ARG A 461 25.02 -3.63 10.14
CA ARG A 461 26.09 -2.67 9.98
C ARG A 461 26.95 -2.71 11.22
N GLU A 462 28.24 -2.51 11.01
CA GLU A 462 29.15 -2.14 12.08
C GLU A 462 28.75 -0.76 12.62
N VAL A 463 29.16 -0.48 13.86
CA VAL A 463 28.88 0.80 14.51
C VAL A 463 29.62 1.89 13.73
N LEU A 464 28.86 2.80 13.12
CA LEU A 464 29.42 3.97 12.45
C LEU A 464 29.42 5.12 13.46
N LEU A 465 30.58 5.41 14.05
CA LEU A 465 30.75 6.57 14.92
C LEU A 465 31.11 7.79 14.07
N PRO A 466 30.50 8.96 14.31
CA PRO A 466 30.98 10.19 13.69
C PRO A 466 32.36 10.53 14.27
N LYS A 467 33.26 11.03 13.43
CA LYS A 467 34.57 11.52 13.88
C LYS A 467 34.38 12.75 14.76
N PHE A 468 34.99 12.75 15.95
CA PHE A 468 34.96 13.92 16.83
C PHE A 468 36.01 14.94 16.40
N ASP A 469 35.67 16.23 16.39
CA ASP A 469 36.66 17.26 16.04
C ASP A 469 37.60 17.51 17.22
N ILE A 470 38.88 17.20 17.04
CA ILE A 470 39.91 17.31 18.07
C ILE A 470 40.88 18.46 17.75
N PRO A 471 41.48 19.11 18.77
CA PRO A 471 42.45 20.17 18.55
C PRO A 471 43.65 19.70 17.73
N GLN A 472 44.24 20.60 16.94
CA GLN A 472 45.28 20.26 15.96
C GLN A 472 46.52 19.61 16.59
N GLU A 473 46.85 19.98 17.83
CA GLU A 473 47.98 19.41 18.59
C GLU A 473 47.83 17.92 18.95
N PHE A 474 46.60 17.39 18.93
CA PHE A 474 46.34 15.97 19.19
C PHE A 474 46.19 15.14 17.92
N LYS A 475 46.07 15.76 16.73
CA LYS A 475 45.90 15.01 15.49
C LYS A 475 47.18 14.25 15.13
N ASP A 476 47.04 12.95 14.86
CA ASP A 476 48.13 12.12 14.34
C ASP A 476 48.00 12.05 12.80
N PRO A 477 49.02 12.45 12.02
CA PRO A 477 48.99 12.35 10.57
C PRO A 477 48.68 10.95 10.04
N LYS A 478 49.04 9.90 10.79
CA LYS A 478 48.78 8.50 10.39
C LYS A 478 47.29 8.16 10.40
N ASP A 479 46.48 8.87 11.19
CA ASP A 479 45.02 8.66 11.23
C ASP A 479 44.36 8.96 9.88
N LEU A 480 45.00 9.77 9.02
CA LEU A 480 44.54 10.03 7.65
C LEU A 480 44.89 8.90 6.68
N GLU A 481 45.88 8.06 7.00
CA GLU A 481 46.39 7.00 6.14
C GLU A 481 45.64 5.67 6.36
N ASP A 482 45.30 5.35 7.60
CA ASP A 482 44.71 4.06 7.98
C ASP A 482 43.36 4.15 8.72
N ASP A 483 42.77 5.35 8.80
CA ASP A 483 41.53 5.65 9.54
C ASP A 483 41.61 5.31 11.04
N GLY A 484 42.82 5.36 11.62
CA GLY A 484 43.06 5.14 13.03
C GLY A 484 42.48 6.23 13.95
N VAL A 485 42.42 5.90 15.24
CA VAL A 485 41.86 6.76 16.30
C VAL A 485 42.92 7.26 17.29
N ARG A 486 44.19 7.40 16.87
CA ARG A 486 45.30 7.75 17.79
C ARG A 486 45.14 9.16 18.35
N GLY A 487 44.72 10.12 17.52
CA GLY A 487 44.47 11.47 17.98
C GLY A 487 43.30 11.59 18.95
N GLU A 488 42.20 10.88 18.67
CA GLU A 488 41.06 10.81 19.60
C GLU A 488 41.46 10.18 20.93
N ASN A 489 42.29 9.13 20.93
CA ASN A 489 42.84 8.53 22.14
C ASN A 489 43.72 9.50 22.94
N ALA A 490 44.61 10.24 22.27
CA ALA A 490 45.48 11.21 22.91
C ALA A 490 44.67 12.34 23.56
N TYR A 491 43.67 12.85 22.85
CA TYR A 491 42.79 13.90 23.35
C TYR A 491 41.89 13.42 24.49
N LEU A 492 41.30 12.22 24.36
CA LEU A 492 40.51 11.60 25.42
C LEU A 492 41.31 11.43 26.71
N ARG A 493 42.56 10.95 26.59
CA ARG A 493 43.49 10.83 27.71
C ARG A 493 43.74 12.20 28.35
N PHE A 494 44.02 13.23 27.55
CA PHE A 494 44.22 14.59 28.06
C PHE A 494 43.01 15.08 28.87
N LEU A 495 41.80 15.00 28.30
CA LEU A 495 40.57 15.44 28.98
C LEU A 495 40.27 14.63 30.24
N THR A 496 40.58 13.33 30.23
CA THR A 496 40.40 12.46 31.39
C THR A 496 41.27 12.91 32.55
N TYR A 497 42.55 13.20 32.31
CA TYR A 497 43.46 13.67 33.36
C TYR A 497 43.14 15.11 33.81
N GLU A 498 42.69 15.99 32.91
CA GLU A 498 42.18 17.32 33.29
C GLU A 498 40.91 17.22 34.15
N GLY A 499 40.05 16.25 33.86
CA GLY A 499 38.88 15.91 34.68
C GLY A 499 39.27 15.34 36.04
N ALA A 500 40.23 14.42 36.07
CA ALA A 500 40.74 13.80 37.30
C ALA A 500 41.28 14.85 38.27
N LYS A 501 42.05 15.84 37.77
CA LYS A 501 42.54 16.98 38.57
C LYS A 501 41.43 17.81 39.23
N LYS A 502 40.23 17.84 38.63
CA LYS A 502 39.07 18.59 39.14
C LYS A 502 38.24 17.76 40.13
N ARG A 503 38.18 16.45 39.94
CA ARG A 503 37.30 15.54 40.68
C ARG A 503 37.98 14.90 41.89
N TYR A 504 39.27 14.58 41.78
CA TYR A 504 40.06 13.99 42.84
C TYR A 504 40.93 15.04 43.53
N LYS A 505 41.04 14.96 44.86
CA LYS A 505 41.91 15.85 45.65
C LYS A 505 43.39 15.60 45.35
N GLU A 506 43.74 14.33 45.19
CA GLU A 506 45.08 13.84 44.86
C GLU A 506 44.92 12.65 43.91
N ILE A 507 45.77 12.58 42.88
CA ILE A 507 45.79 11.47 41.92
C ILE A 507 46.78 10.43 42.46
N THR A 508 46.26 9.42 43.15
CA THR A 508 47.06 8.33 43.73
C THR A 508 47.51 7.33 42.66
N PRO A 509 48.48 6.45 42.96
CA PRO A 509 48.86 5.36 42.06
C PRO A 509 47.67 4.47 41.65
N GLU A 510 46.76 4.18 42.58
CA GLU A 510 45.54 3.39 42.34
C GLU A 510 44.60 4.07 41.33
N ILE A 511 44.38 5.39 41.46
CA ILE A 511 43.56 6.16 40.51
C ILE A 511 44.22 6.18 39.13
N THR A 512 45.55 6.37 39.09
CA THR A 512 46.32 6.40 37.84
C THR A 512 46.23 5.06 37.12
N GLU A 513 46.43 3.95 37.85
CA GLU A 513 46.32 2.59 37.32
C GLU A 513 44.93 2.32 36.74
N ARG A 514 43.86 2.69 37.47
CA ARG A 514 42.49 2.51 37.00
C ARG A 514 42.20 3.32 35.74
N LEU A 515 42.61 4.60 35.70
CA LEU A 515 42.38 5.46 34.54
C LEU A 515 43.15 4.98 33.30
N ASP A 516 44.43 4.63 33.45
CA ASP A 516 45.23 4.14 32.33
C ASP A 516 44.75 2.77 31.81
N PHE A 517 44.30 1.88 32.70
CA PHE A 517 43.68 0.60 32.31
C PHE A 517 42.40 0.80 31.49
N GLU A 518 41.50 1.68 31.96
CA GLU A 518 40.26 1.99 31.23
C GLU A 518 40.56 2.67 29.88
N LEU A 519 41.45 3.66 29.84
CA LEU A 519 41.85 4.35 28.61
C LEU A 519 42.46 3.39 27.59
N LEU A 520 43.31 2.45 28.02
CA LEU A 520 43.86 1.41 27.15
C LEU A 520 42.76 0.50 26.60
N THR A 521 41.79 0.13 27.44
CA THR A 521 40.64 -0.70 27.03
C THR A 521 39.75 0.03 26.01
N ILE A 522 39.50 1.32 26.21
CA ILE A 522 38.74 2.18 25.28
C ILE A 522 39.48 2.30 23.94
N SER A 523 40.81 2.50 23.99
CA SER A 523 41.66 2.54 22.80
C SER A 523 41.60 1.23 22.02
N ASN A 524 41.77 0.09 22.69
CA ASN A 524 41.76 -1.24 22.05
C ASN A 524 40.40 -1.60 21.45
N SER A 525 39.31 -1.05 21.99
CA SER A 525 37.97 -1.29 21.50
C SER A 525 37.54 -0.33 20.38
N GLY A 526 38.33 0.71 20.10
CA GLY A 526 38.06 1.68 19.02
C GLY A 526 36.94 2.66 19.34
N TYR A 527 36.61 2.90 20.61
CA TYR A 527 35.53 3.80 21.04
C TYR A 527 35.95 5.15 21.65
N PRO A 528 37.16 5.74 21.41
CA PRO A 528 37.49 7.01 22.03
C PRO A 528 36.58 8.16 21.55
N GLY A 529 36.26 8.22 20.26
CA GLY A 529 35.31 9.18 19.69
C GLY A 529 33.93 9.13 20.36
N TYR A 530 33.44 7.94 20.73
CA TYR A 530 32.17 7.82 21.47
C TYR A 530 32.22 8.54 22.83
N PHE A 531 33.29 8.34 23.60
CA PHE A 531 33.45 9.03 24.89
C PHE A 531 33.53 10.54 24.72
N LEU A 532 34.28 11.02 23.71
CA LEU A 532 34.41 12.44 23.40
C LEU A 532 33.07 13.08 23.04
N ILE A 533 32.31 12.44 22.14
CA ILE A 533 30.96 12.90 21.75
C ILE A 533 30.05 12.99 22.98
N VAL A 534 30.05 11.94 23.82
CA VAL A 534 29.16 11.87 24.97
C VAL A 534 29.50 12.93 26.01
N GLN A 535 30.77 13.13 26.29
CA GLN A 535 31.23 14.19 27.19
C GLN A 535 30.89 15.58 26.67
N ASP A 536 31.03 15.82 25.37
CA ASP A 536 30.78 17.14 24.76
C ASP A 536 29.31 17.55 24.88
N PHE A 537 28.36 16.70 24.46
CA PHE A 537 26.94 17.07 24.54
C PHE A 537 26.46 17.18 26.00
N ILE A 538 27.02 16.39 26.93
CA ILE A 538 26.69 16.50 28.36
C ILE A 538 27.25 17.81 28.95
N ALA A 539 28.47 18.18 28.58
CA ALA A 539 29.07 19.43 29.01
C ALA A 539 28.25 20.62 28.48
N GLU A 540 27.85 20.60 27.22
CA GLU A 540 27.05 21.66 26.61
C GLU A 540 25.64 21.75 27.21
N ALA A 541 24.97 20.61 27.43
CA ALA A 541 23.68 20.57 28.12
C ALA A 541 23.76 21.28 29.48
N ARG A 542 24.80 21.03 30.27
CA ARG A 542 24.99 21.71 31.57
C ARG A 542 25.25 23.21 31.43
N LYS A 543 26.01 23.66 30.41
CA LYS A 543 26.20 25.10 30.15
C LYS A 543 24.90 25.79 29.77
N MET A 544 24.02 25.09 29.07
CA MET A 544 22.67 25.54 28.68
C MET A 544 21.64 25.40 29.81
N ASP A 545 22.06 25.07 31.03
CA ASP A 545 21.18 24.83 32.19
C ASP A 545 20.16 23.69 31.98
N VAL A 546 20.50 22.73 31.10
CA VAL A 546 19.74 21.48 30.91
C VAL A 546 20.20 20.45 31.94
N SER A 547 19.28 20.01 32.80
CA SER A 547 19.56 19.01 33.82
C SER A 547 19.94 17.66 33.22
N VAL A 548 21.14 17.15 33.56
CA VAL A 548 21.63 15.83 33.18
C VAL A 548 21.70 14.95 34.43
N GLY A 549 21.14 13.74 34.35
CA GLY A 549 21.18 12.77 35.46
C GLY A 549 22.61 12.37 35.86
N PRO A 550 22.80 11.74 37.04
CA PRO A 550 24.12 11.41 37.57
C PRO A 550 24.87 10.28 36.83
N GLY A 551 24.28 9.70 35.78
CA GLY A 551 24.73 8.47 35.12
C GLY A 551 23.90 7.26 35.54
N ARG A 552 23.62 6.33 34.61
CA ARG A 552 22.92 5.06 34.89
C ARG A 552 23.45 3.93 34.02
N GLY A 553 23.26 2.69 34.49
CA GLY A 553 23.79 1.48 33.85
C GLY A 553 25.28 1.26 34.16
N SER A 554 25.93 0.37 33.41
CA SER A 554 27.35 0.03 33.59
C SER A 554 28.30 1.22 33.40
N ALA A 555 27.88 2.28 32.71
CA ALA A 555 28.70 3.49 32.54
C ALA A 555 29.09 4.16 33.87
N ALA A 556 28.33 3.94 34.96
CA ALA A 556 28.67 4.45 36.29
C ALA A 556 29.91 3.76 36.92
N GLY A 557 30.34 2.62 36.39
CA GLY A 557 31.57 1.92 36.81
C GLY A 557 32.86 2.47 36.20
N SER A 558 32.78 3.37 35.20
CA SER A 558 33.97 3.90 34.53
C SER A 558 34.51 5.17 35.21
N ALA A 559 35.76 5.11 35.66
CA ALA A 559 36.50 6.25 36.20
C ALA A 559 36.79 7.30 35.12
N VAL A 560 37.01 6.86 33.87
CA VAL A 560 37.12 7.76 32.71
C VAL A 560 35.82 8.55 32.52
N ALA A 561 34.66 7.90 32.55
CA ALA A 561 33.36 8.56 32.44
C ALA A 561 33.11 9.57 33.57
N TYR A 562 33.51 9.25 34.80
CA TYR A 562 33.43 10.15 35.95
C TYR A 562 34.31 11.39 35.77
N CYS A 563 35.57 11.21 35.34
CA CYS A 563 36.51 12.31 35.11
C CYS A 563 36.03 13.25 34.01
N LEU A 564 35.51 12.71 32.91
CA LEU A 564 34.93 13.49 31.81
C LEU A 564 33.59 14.16 32.18
N GLY A 565 33.04 13.83 33.36
CA GLY A 565 31.77 14.32 33.84
C GLY A 565 30.56 13.73 33.12
N ILE A 566 30.72 12.62 32.40
CA ILE A 566 29.62 11.83 31.84
C ILE A 566 28.77 11.27 32.97
N THR A 567 29.43 10.80 34.04
CA THR A 567 28.80 10.38 35.29
C THR A 567 29.23 11.30 36.44
N ASN A 568 28.48 11.26 37.55
CA ASN A 568 28.75 12.05 38.75
C ASN A 568 28.97 11.17 40.00
N ILE A 569 29.13 9.85 39.82
CA ILE A 569 29.41 8.90 40.89
C ILE A 569 30.86 8.45 40.73
N ASP A 570 31.64 8.51 41.81
CA ASP A 570 33.04 8.07 41.83
C ASP A 570 33.11 6.54 41.94
N PRO A 571 33.50 5.82 40.87
CA PRO A 571 33.45 4.36 40.86
C PRO A 571 34.50 3.73 41.77
N ILE A 572 35.64 4.39 41.99
CA ILE A 572 36.71 3.85 42.85
C ILE A 572 36.24 3.88 44.30
N LYS A 573 35.62 4.98 44.74
CA LYS A 573 35.08 5.11 46.10
C LYS A 573 33.98 4.09 46.43
N TYR A 574 33.17 3.73 45.44
CA TYR A 574 32.01 2.85 45.63
C TYR A 574 32.24 1.43 45.09
N ASP A 575 33.48 1.08 44.72
CA ASP A 575 33.87 -0.23 44.19
C ASP A 575 32.98 -0.70 43.02
N LEU A 576 32.75 0.21 42.06
CA LEU A 576 31.97 -0.04 40.86
C LEU A 576 32.89 -0.51 39.72
N LEU A 577 32.39 -1.47 38.93
CA LEU A 577 33.08 -2.07 37.77
C LEU A 577 32.35 -1.75 36.47
#